data_AF-A0AAJ2TDE2-F1
#
_entry.id   AF-A0AAJ2TDE2-F1
#
_cell.length_a   1.000
_cell.length_b   1.000
_cell.length_c   1.000
_cell.angle_alpha   90.00
_cell.angle_beta   90.00
_cell.angle_gamma   90.00
#
_symmetry.space_group_name_H-M   'P 1'
#
loop_
_entity.id
_entity.type
_entity.pdbx_description
1 polymer ?
#
loop_
_entity_poly.entity_id
_entity_poly.type
_entity_poly.pdbx_seq_one_letter_code
_entity_poly.pdbx_strand_id
1 'polypeptide(L)'
;MKANKIEITSSEQLIDITASVREYVNGSRLKNGFVHIQIPERTASVIISINDDWRLQREFFDKLNHLMPKYDGMKFTGWTTACVKATIFGPSLQVMVHDGTLILDKNQSIYFVEFQGPGERQYFISSSGTTLAENEEATMPEELALIFEKRKAHEAEQEQIKEEMRNEWRLREENRLKLEAENNEKTAENNHLKQDE
;
A
#
# COMPACT_ATOMS: atom_id res chain seq x y z
N MET A 1 -6.57 26.85 3.44
CA MET A 1 -5.51 26.17 2.67
C MET A 1 -4.28 26.03 3.56
N LYS A 2 -3.65 24.85 3.61
CA LYS A 2 -2.42 24.56 4.35
C LYS A 2 -1.36 24.04 3.36
N ALA A 3 -0.12 24.52 3.46
CA ALA A 3 1.02 23.98 2.73
C ALA A 3 1.80 23.03 3.63
N ASN A 4 2.22 21.88 3.12
CA ASN A 4 3.07 20.93 3.83
C ASN A 4 4.31 20.63 2.98
N LYS A 5 5.47 20.64 3.64
CA LYS A 5 6.75 20.24 3.04
C LYS A 5 6.95 18.75 3.23
N ILE A 6 7.63 18.13 2.28
CA ILE A 6 7.99 16.72 2.32
C ILE A 6 9.41 16.55 1.81
N GLU A 7 10.19 15.73 2.50
CA GLU A 7 11.55 15.41 2.11
C GLU A 7 11.56 14.11 1.31
N ILE A 8 12.10 14.17 0.10
CA ILE A 8 12.27 13.00 -0.75
C ILE A 8 13.73 12.55 -0.69
N THR A 9 13.94 11.29 -0.32
CA THR A 9 15.27 10.68 -0.12
C THR A 9 15.70 9.77 -1.27
N SER A 10 14.78 9.34 -2.14
CA SER A 10 15.06 8.43 -3.26
C SER A 10 14.59 9.00 -4.60
N SER A 11 15.08 8.43 -5.71
CA SER A 11 14.68 8.86 -7.06
C SER A 11 13.18 8.65 -7.33
N GLU A 12 12.63 7.59 -6.75
CA GLU A 12 11.21 7.25 -6.78
C GLU A 12 10.82 6.91 -5.34
N GLN A 13 9.72 7.46 -4.83
CA GLN A 13 9.31 7.29 -3.44
C GLN A 13 7.81 7.35 -3.28
N LEU A 14 7.27 6.52 -2.38
CA LEU A 14 5.87 6.52 -2.00
C LEU A 14 5.79 6.93 -0.53
N ILE A 15 5.10 8.03 -0.24
CA ILE A 15 5.10 8.63 1.10
C ILE A 15 3.67 8.76 1.58
N ASP A 16 3.34 8.10 2.69
CA ASP A 16 2.00 8.17 3.29
C ASP A 16 1.77 9.56 3.89
N ILE A 17 0.80 10.29 3.35
CA ILE A 17 0.38 11.61 3.83
C ILE A 17 -0.98 11.58 4.53
N THR A 18 -1.55 10.39 4.76
CA THR A 18 -2.89 10.19 5.34
C THR A 18 -3.02 10.85 6.70
N ALA A 19 -2.02 10.71 7.57
CA ALA A 19 -2.00 11.33 8.89
C ALA A 19 -2.08 12.87 8.78
N SER A 20 -1.27 13.46 7.90
CA SER A 20 -1.30 14.91 7.67
C SER A 20 -2.64 15.40 7.10
N VAL A 21 -3.31 14.60 6.27
CA VAL A 21 -4.64 14.95 5.74
C VAL A 21 -5.70 14.84 6.83
N ARG A 22 -5.66 13.79 7.67
CA ARG A 22 -6.55 13.63 8.84
C ARG A 22 -6.39 14.80 9.82
N GLU A 23 -5.16 15.19 10.13
CA GLU A 23 -4.88 16.35 10.98
C GLU A 23 -5.47 17.64 10.40
N TYR A 24 -5.40 17.84 9.09
CA TYR A 24 -6.01 19.00 8.44
C TYR A 24 -7.55 18.97 8.54
N VAL A 25 -8.18 17.82 8.31
CA VAL A 25 -9.65 17.66 8.44
C VAL A 25 -10.08 17.95 9.88
N ASN A 26 -9.40 17.37 10.87
CA ASN A 26 -9.69 17.57 12.29
C ASN A 26 -9.49 19.03 12.70
N GLY A 27 -8.35 19.63 12.32
CA GLY A 27 -8.03 21.03 12.65
C GLY A 27 -8.96 22.04 11.98
N SER A 28 -9.49 21.72 10.80
CA SER A 28 -10.49 22.55 10.12
C SER A 28 -11.93 22.28 10.57
N ARG A 29 -12.14 21.29 11.46
CA ARG A 29 -13.45 20.82 11.91
C ARG A 29 -14.42 20.54 10.75
N LEU A 30 -13.91 20.07 9.61
CA LEU A 30 -14.75 19.83 8.42
C LEU A 30 -15.69 18.65 8.70
N LYS A 31 -17.02 18.89 8.64
CA LYS A 31 -18.05 17.88 8.86
C LYS A 31 -18.40 17.13 7.58
N ASN A 32 -18.99 17.84 6.61
CA ASN A 32 -19.47 17.28 5.36
C ASN A 32 -18.93 18.07 4.18
N GLY A 33 -18.27 17.40 3.24
CA GLY A 33 -17.75 18.03 2.04
C GLY A 33 -16.56 17.28 1.45
N PHE A 34 -15.55 18.04 1.01
CA PHE A 34 -14.38 17.49 0.34
C PHE A 34 -13.09 18.11 0.89
N VAL A 35 -12.05 17.28 0.98
CA VAL A 35 -10.67 17.72 1.07
C VAL A 35 -10.01 17.54 -0.31
N HIS A 36 -9.27 18.55 -0.73
CA HIS A 36 -8.53 18.56 -1.99
C HIS A 36 -7.04 18.65 -1.69
N ILE A 37 -6.28 17.69 -2.22
CA ILE A 37 -4.81 17.69 -2.21
C ILE A 37 -4.34 18.13 -3.59
N GLN A 38 -3.41 19.08 -3.63
CA GLN A 38 -2.79 19.58 -4.85
C GLN A 38 -1.28 19.55 -4.72
N ILE A 39 -0.60 18.97 -5.70
CA ILE A 39 0.85 19.00 -5.84
C ILE A 39 1.20 19.91 -7.03
N PRO A 40 1.98 20.97 -6.86
CA PRO A 40 2.38 21.88 -7.95
C PRO A 40 3.63 21.39 -8.71
N GLU A 41 3.78 20.08 -8.89
CA GLU A 41 4.99 19.46 -9.48
C GLU A 41 4.64 18.68 -10.73
N ARG A 42 5.54 18.69 -11.72
CA ARG A 42 5.33 17.98 -12.99
C ARG A 42 5.73 16.51 -12.94
N THR A 43 6.40 16.07 -11.88
CA THR A 43 6.96 14.72 -11.72
C THR A 43 6.52 14.02 -10.45
N ALA A 44 5.46 14.53 -9.80
CA ALA A 44 4.88 13.91 -8.63
C ALA A 44 3.35 13.88 -8.73
N SER A 45 2.76 12.95 -8.00
CA SER A 45 1.32 12.69 -8.00
C SER A 45 0.80 12.39 -6.60
N VAL A 46 -0.51 12.38 -6.46
CA VAL A 46 -1.19 11.94 -5.24
C VAL A 46 -2.18 10.84 -5.60
N ILE A 47 -2.14 9.73 -4.86
CA ILE A 47 -2.99 8.56 -5.10
C ILE A 47 -3.63 8.06 -3.81
N ILE A 48 -4.67 7.24 -3.94
CA ILE A 48 -5.14 6.36 -2.87
C ILE A 48 -4.67 4.94 -3.23
N SER A 49 -4.00 4.27 -2.32
CA SER A 49 -3.56 2.88 -2.50
C SER A 49 -3.74 2.07 -1.23
N ILE A 50 -3.38 0.79 -1.29
CA ILE A 50 -3.44 -0.10 -0.13
C ILE A 50 -2.50 0.40 0.97
N ASN A 51 -2.92 0.33 2.22
CA ASN A 51 -2.06 0.52 3.38
C ASN A 51 -1.26 -0.77 3.62
N ASP A 52 -0.13 -0.94 2.91
CA ASP A 52 0.81 -2.05 3.13
C ASP A 52 2.25 -1.53 3.26
N ASP A 53 2.92 -1.94 4.35
CA ASP A 53 3.97 -1.17 5.03
C ASP A 53 5.31 -1.12 4.25
N TRP A 54 5.66 -2.20 3.53
CA TRP A 54 6.98 -2.28 2.85
C TRP A 54 6.95 -2.83 1.44
N ARG A 55 5.99 -3.71 1.11
CA ARG A 55 5.92 -4.33 -0.23
C ARG A 55 5.38 -3.37 -1.26
N LEU A 56 4.42 -2.54 -0.86
CA LEU A 56 3.71 -1.67 -1.79
C LEU A 56 4.68 -0.78 -2.57
N GLN A 57 5.56 -0.03 -1.88
CA GLN A 57 6.47 0.88 -2.57
C GLN A 57 7.31 0.14 -3.61
N ARG A 58 7.91 -0.98 -3.23
CA ARG A 58 8.77 -1.77 -4.12
C ARG A 58 7.97 -2.33 -5.30
N GLU A 59 6.89 -3.05 -5.05
CA GLU A 59 6.10 -3.69 -6.10
C GLU A 59 5.42 -2.66 -7.03
N PHE A 60 5.00 -1.53 -6.48
CA PHE A 60 4.43 -0.43 -7.24
C PHE A 60 5.45 0.10 -8.26
N PHE A 61 6.66 0.45 -7.81
CA PHE A 61 7.69 0.95 -8.71
C PHE A 61 8.26 -0.12 -9.63
N ASP A 62 8.40 -1.37 -9.18
CA ASP A 62 8.84 -2.49 -10.03
C ASP A 62 7.88 -2.70 -11.21
N LYS A 63 6.57 -2.76 -10.94
CA LYS A 63 5.53 -2.87 -11.98
C LYS A 63 5.52 -1.65 -12.89
N LEU A 64 5.58 -0.45 -12.32
CA LEU A 64 5.53 0.78 -13.10
C LEU A 64 6.78 0.97 -13.97
N ASN A 65 7.97 0.61 -13.48
CA ASN A 65 9.22 0.65 -14.25
C ASN A 65 9.30 -0.45 -15.31
N HIS A 66 8.62 -1.59 -15.10
CA HIS A 66 8.48 -2.61 -16.13
C HIS A 66 7.60 -2.12 -17.30
N LEU A 67 6.46 -1.47 -16.99
CA LEU A 67 5.55 -0.91 -18.00
C LEU A 67 6.10 0.34 -18.68
N MET A 68 6.82 1.18 -17.93
CA MET A 68 7.35 2.46 -18.39
C MET A 68 8.83 2.59 -18.00
N PRO A 69 9.73 1.91 -18.73
CA PRO A 69 11.15 1.95 -18.44
C PRO A 69 11.72 3.36 -18.65
N LYS A 70 12.80 3.65 -17.93
CA LYS A 70 13.55 4.93 -18.04
C LYS A 70 14.44 4.99 -19.29
N TYR A 71 14.52 3.88 -20.02
CA TYR A 71 15.29 3.73 -21.25
C TYR A 71 14.42 3.15 -22.35
N ASP A 72 14.54 3.73 -23.54
CA ASP A 72 14.00 3.18 -24.79
C ASP A 72 15.19 2.80 -25.68
N GLY A 73 15.57 1.52 -25.64
CA GLY A 73 16.86 1.06 -26.15
C GLY A 73 18.04 1.74 -25.44
N MET A 74 18.86 2.48 -26.20
CA MET A 74 20.00 3.24 -25.65
C MET A 74 19.65 4.68 -25.25
N LYS A 75 18.42 5.13 -25.51
CA LYS A 75 18.01 6.51 -25.23
C LYS A 75 17.46 6.63 -23.81
N PHE A 76 18.06 7.51 -23.00
CA PHE A 76 17.53 7.86 -21.69
C PHE A 76 16.30 8.78 -21.84
N THR A 77 15.16 8.34 -21.31
CA THR A 77 13.89 9.08 -21.30
C THR A 77 13.41 9.41 -19.89
N GLY A 78 14.22 9.11 -18.85
CA GLY A 78 13.80 9.13 -17.45
C GLY A 78 13.07 10.38 -16.98
N TRP A 79 13.47 11.58 -17.42
CA TRP A 79 12.74 12.81 -17.09
C TRP A 79 11.34 12.86 -17.70
N THR A 80 11.24 12.57 -19.00
CA THR A 80 9.96 12.48 -19.70
C THR A 80 9.09 11.36 -19.12
N THR A 81 9.69 10.21 -18.82
CA THR A 81 9.01 9.09 -18.18
C THR A 81 8.41 9.50 -16.83
N ALA A 82 9.15 10.24 -16.00
CA ALA A 82 8.64 10.76 -14.73
C ALA A 82 7.45 11.72 -14.92
N CYS A 83 7.52 12.63 -15.90
CA CYS A 83 6.39 13.50 -16.24
C CYS A 83 5.15 12.74 -16.71
N VAL A 84 5.34 11.70 -17.53
CA VAL A 84 4.22 10.87 -18.03
C VAL A 84 3.60 10.06 -16.88
N LYS A 85 4.43 9.44 -16.02
CA LYS A 85 3.94 8.76 -14.80
C LYS A 85 3.10 9.72 -13.96
N ALA A 86 3.59 10.93 -13.72
CA ALA A 86 2.88 11.93 -12.94
C ALA A 86 1.54 12.35 -13.58
N THR A 87 1.52 12.47 -14.90
CA THR A 87 0.30 12.82 -15.66
C THR A 87 -0.75 11.71 -15.60
N ILE A 88 -0.33 10.43 -15.62
CA ILE A 88 -1.23 9.27 -15.55
C ILE A 88 -1.98 9.24 -14.21
N PHE A 89 -1.27 9.44 -13.10
CA PHE A 89 -1.89 9.41 -11.77
C PHE A 89 -2.56 10.74 -11.42
N GLY A 90 -2.08 11.85 -11.98
CA GLY A 90 -2.60 13.19 -11.74
C GLY A 90 -1.93 13.89 -10.55
N PRO A 91 -1.84 15.24 -10.59
CA PRO A 91 -1.20 16.03 -9.54
C PRO A 91 -2.15 16.37 -8.37
N SER A 92 -3.39 15.87 -8.41
CA SER A 92 -4.41 16.21 -7.42
C SER A 92 -5.34 15.06 -7.11
N LEU A 93 -5.89 15.08 -5.89
CA LEU A 93 -6.81 14.09 -5.38
C LEU A 93 -7.85 14.80 -4.52
N GLN A 94 -9.13 14.51 -4.78
CA GLN A 94 -10.23 14.96 -3.94
C GLN A 94 -10.76 13.76 -3.16
N VAL A 95 -10.92 13.92 -1.84
CA VAL A 95 -11.45 12.89 -0.94
C VAL A 95 -12.66 13.45 -0.20
N MET A 96 -13.73 12.67 -0.15
CA MET A 96 -14.95 13.04 0.55
C MET A 96 -14.77 12.96 2.07
N VAL A 97 -15.42 13.88 2.77
CA VAL A 97 -15.51 13.91 4.24
C VAL A 97 -16.98 13.88 4.62
N HIS A 98 -17.33 12.97 5.54
CA HIS A 98 -18.67 12.85 6.08
C HIS A 98 -18.60 12.70 7.59
N ASP A 99 -19.44 13.45 8.31
CA ASP A 99 -19.47 13.53 9.77
C ASP A 99 -18.09 13.62 10.42
N GLY A 100 -17.20 14.45 9.86
CA GLY A 100 -15.86 14.66 10.39
C GLY A 100 -14.82 13.63 9.99
N THR A 101 -15.21 12.59 9.24
CA THR A 101 -14.36 11.45 8.90
C THR A 101 -14.05 11.43 7.39
N LEU A 102 -12.79 11.17 7.04
CA LEU A 102 -12.41 10.89 5.65
C LEU A 102 -13.08 9.59 5.19
N ILE A 103 -13.74 9.62 4.04
CA ILE A 103 -14.31 8.41 3.43
C ILE A 103 -13.19 7.64 2.74
N LEU A 104 -12.48 6.84 3.54
CA LEU A 104 -11.42 5.93 3.14
C LEU A 104 -11.63 4.58 3.81
N ASP A 105 -11.47 3.49 3.06
CA ASP A 105 -11.44 2.14 3.65
C ASP A 105 -10.28 2.03 4.66
N LYS A 106 -10.39 1.12 5.63
CA LYS A 106 -9.36 0.84 6.65
C LYS A 106 -8.00 0.53 6.01
N ASN A 107 -8.04 -0.14 4.86
CA ASN A 107 -6.88 -0.57 4.11
C ASN A 107 -6.50 0.42 2.99
N GLN A 108 -7.02 1.65 3.02
CA GLN A 108 -6.65 2.71 2.10
C GLN A 108 -5.83 3.80 2.79
N SER A 109 -4.77 4.21 2.11
CA SER A 109 -3.93 5.36 2.49
C SER A 109 -3.80 6.33 1.30
N ILE A 110 -3.65 7.61 1.61
CA ILE A 110 -3.33 8.67 0.66
C ILE A 110 -1.81 8.79 0.59
N TYR A 111 -1.26 8.63 -0.61
CA TYR A 111 0.18 8.68 -0.85
C TYR A 111 0.57 9.84 -1.75
N PHE A 112 1.64 10.53 -1.36
CA PHE A 112 2.46 11.34 -2.27
C PHE A 112 3.39 10.40 -3.04
N VAL A 113 3.42 10.51 -4.36
CA VAL A 113 4.25 9.68 -5.24
C VAL A 113 5.26 10.58 -5.94
N GLU A 114 6.54 10.37 -5.67
CA GLU A 114 7.64 11.03 -6.40
C GLU A 114 8.19 10.12 -7.49
N PHE A 115 8.44 10.67 -8.67
CA PHE A 115 9.03 9.96 -9.81
C PHE A 115 10.43 10.48 -10.22
N GLN A 116 10.87 11.60 -9.65
CA GLN A 116 12.13 12.29 -9.96
C GLN A 116 12.75 12.99 -8.73
N GLY A 117 12.93 12.25 -7.63
CA GLY A 117 13.69 12.72 -6.47
C GLY A 117 15.22 12.59 -6.63
N PRO A 118 16.01 12.85 -5.56
CA PRO A 118 15.62 13.35 -4.24
C PRO A 118 15.37 14.88 -4.24
N GLY A 119 14.93 15.42 -3.10
CA GLY A 119 14.79 16.86 -2.87
C GLY A 119 13.59 17.23 -1.99
N GLU A 120 13.46 18.52 -1.65
CA GLU A 120 12.28 19.03 -0.99
C GLU A 120 11.13 19.17 -2.00
N ARG A 121 9.93 18.76 -1.61
CA ARG A 121 8.68 19.01 -2.33
C ARG A 121 7.65 19.61 -1.39
N GLN A 122 6.55 20.05 -1.96
CA GLN A 122 5.41 20.54 -1.21
C GLN A 122 4.10 20.04 -1.80
N TYR A 123 3.09 19.95 -0.95
CA TYR A 123 1.71 19.76 -1.36
C TYR A 123 0.80 20.66 -0.54
N PHE A 124 -0.35 21.00 -1.14
CA PHE A 124 -1.34 21.88 -0.56
C PHE A 124 -2.59 21.09 -0.24
N ILE A 125 -3.21 21.42 0.90
CA ILE A 125 -4.49 20.90 1.30
C ILE A 125 -5.48 22.06 1.41
N SER A 126 -6.65 21.92 0.81
CA SER A 126 -7.78 22.81 0.98
C SER A 126 -9.06 21.99 1.21
N SER A 127 -10.07 22.62 1.81
CA SER A 127 -11.36 21.98 2.04
C SER A 127 -12.51 22.89 1.65
N SER A 128 -13.65 22.28 1.35
CA SER A 128 -14.92 22.95 1.11
C SER A 128 -16.04 22.10 1.69
N GLY A 129 -16.97 22.71 2.42
CA GLY A 129 -18.06 21.98 3.07
C GLY A 129 -18.60 22.69 4.30
N THR A 130 -19.36 21.96 5.11
CA THR A 130 -19.84 22.40 6.43
C THR A 130 -18.83 22.02 7.51
N THR A 131 -18.92 22.67 8.67
CA THR A 131 -18.06 22.39 9.83
C THR A 131 -18.87 21.84 10.99
N LEU A 132 -18.21 21.05 11.84
CA LEU A 132 -18.75 20.55 13.11
C LEU A 132 -18.93 21.72 14.08
N ALA A 133 -20.04 21.75 14.80
CA ALA A 133 -20.23 22.67 15.92
C ALA A 133 -19.18 22.40 17.03
N GLU A 134 -18.89 23.36 17.92
CA GLU A 134 -17.82 23.22 18.92
C GLU A 134 -17.95 21.99 19.83
N ASN A 135 -19.18 21.60 20.15
CA ASN A 135 -19.54 20.46 21.00
C ASN A 135 -19.77 19.16 20.22
N GLU A 136 -19.60 19.18 18.90
CA GLU A 136 -19.80 18.03 18.02
C GLU A 136 -18.45 17.35 17.73
N GLU A 137 -18.43 16.03 17.77
CA GLU A 137 -17.24 15.23 17.45
C GLU A 137 -17.45 14.47 16.14
N ALA A 138 -16.33 14.13 15.49
CA ALA A 138 -16.35 13.32 14.29
C ALA A 138 -16.85 11.90 14.63
N THR A 139 -17.75 11.39 13.80
CA THR A 139 -18.30 10.04 13.93
C THR A 139 -18.06 9.24 12.65
N MET A 140 -17.82 7.94 12.82
CA MET A 140 -17.70 7.02 11.68
C MET A 140 -19.08 6.84 11.04
N PRO A 141 -19.23 7.11 9.72
CA PRO A 141 -20.47 6.80 9.01
C PRO A 141 -20.80 5.31 9.05
N GLU A 142 -22.08 4.96 9.16
CA GLU A 142 -22.55 3.57 9.27
C GLU A 142 -22.11 2.73 8.07
N GLU A 143 -22.20 3.29 6.86
CA GLU A 143 -21.80 2.60 5.63
C GLU A 143 -20.30 2.29 5.62
N LEU A 144 -19.48 3.20 6.18
CA LEU A 144 -18.03 3.00 6.26
C LEU A 144 -17.67 1.97 7.34
N ALA A 145 -18.37 2.00 8.49
CA ALA A 145 -18.23 0.99 9.54
C ALA A 145 -18.55 -0.42 9.01
N LEU A 146 -19.62 -0.57 8.21
CA LEU A 146 -20.00 -1.84 7.61
C LEU A 146 -18.94 -2.36 6.63
N ILE A 147 -18.29 -1.48 5.86
CA ILE A 147 -17.15 -1.86 5.00
C ILE A 147 -16.01 -2.41 5.86
N PHE A 148 -15.69 -1.74 6.97
CA PHE A 148 -14.60 -2.15 7.86
C PHE A 148 -14.86 -3.52 8.49
N GLU A 149 -16.09 -3.78 8.92
CA GLU A 149 -16.50 -5.08 9.47
C GLU A 149 -16.37 -6.20 8.44
N LYS A 150 -16.85 -5.96 7.20
CA LYS A 150 -16.68 -6.91 6.09
C LYS A 150 -15.21 -7.20 5.79
N ARG A 151 -14.35 -6.18 5.80
CA ARG A 151 -12.90 -6.35 5.60
C ARG A 151 -12.26 -7.14 6.72
N LYS A 152 -12.61 -6.87 7.97
CA LYS A 152 -12.12 -7.62 9.13
C LYS A 152 -12.51 -9.10 9.06
N ALA A 153 -13.75 -9.39 8.66
CA ALA A 153 -14.21 -10.76 8.47
C ALA A 153 -13.43 -11.47 7.35
N HIS A 154 -13.22 -10.80 6.22
CA HIS A 154 -12.43 -11.34 5.12
C HIS A 154 -10.96 -11.57 5.49
N GLU A 155 -10.34 -10.64 6.23
CA GLU A 155 -8.97 -10.79 6.73
C GLU A 155 -8.84 -12.02 7.63
N ALA A 156 -9.82 -12.25 8.53
CA ALA A 156 -9.84 -13.42 9.39
C ALA A 156 -9.98 -14.73 8.60
N GLU A 157 -10.85 -14.75 7.58
CA GLU A 157 -10.98 -15.89 6.66
C GLU A 157 -9.68 -16.17 5.91
N GLN A 158 -9.03 -15.14 5.38
CA GLN A 158 -7.74 -15.29 4.68
C GLN A 158 -6.64 -15.81 5.60
N GLU A 159 -6.58 -15.36 6.86
CA GLU A 159 -5.62 -15.89 7.82
C GLU A 159 -5.91 -17.35 8.19
N GLN A 160 -7.17 -17.73 8.28
CA GLN A 160 -7.55 -19.13 8.48
C GLN A 160 -7.09 -20.00 7.29
N ILE A 161 -7.38 -19.58 6.06
CA ILE A 161 -6.95 -20.31 4.84
C ILE A 161 -5.42 -20.44 4.80
N LYS A 162 -4.68 -19.36 5.11
CA LYS A 162 -3.23 -19.40 5.14
C LYS A 162 -2.71 -20.36 6.23
N GLU A 163 -3.34 -20.40 7.40
CA GLU A 163 -2.96 -21.32 8.47
C GLU A 163 -3.23 -22.78 8.10
N GLU A 164 -4.38 -23.07 7.49
CA GLU A 164 -4.71 -24.38 6.95
C GLU A 164 -3.67 -24.83 5.90
N MET A 165 -3.34 -23.96 4.94
CA MET A 165 -2.28 -24.21 3.96
C MET A 165 -0.91 -24.46 4.60
N ARG A 166 -0.55 -23.69 5.65
CA ARG A 166 0.71 -23.88 6.39
C ARG A 166 0.74 -25.25 7.08
N ASN A 167 -0.38 -25.68 7.66
CA ASN A 167 -0.48 -26.96 8.35
C ASN A 167 -0.45 -28.14 7.36
N GLU A 168 -1.15 -28.03 6.22
CA GLU A 168 -1.04 -29.01 5.14
C GLU A 168 0.40 -29.14 4.63
N TRP A 169 1.09 -28.02 4.43
CA TRP A 169 2.48 -28.03 3.99
C TRP A 169 3.39 -28.71 5.03
N ARG A 170 3.26 -28.38 6.32
CA ARG A 170 4.01 -29.03 7.40
C ARG A 170 3.81 -30.54 7.42
N LEU A 171 2.56 -31.00 7.32
CA LEU A 171 2.24 -32.42 7.32
C LEU A 171 2.81 -33.14 6.09
N ARG A 172 2.75 -32.51 4.91
CA ARG A 172 3.39 -33.04 3.69
C ARG A 172 4.90 -33.16 3.83
N GLU A 173 5.53 -32.16 4.42
CA GLU A 173 6.98 -32.13 4.65
C GLU A 173 7.41 -33.22 5.65
N GLU A 174 6.70 -33.37 6.77
CA GLU A 174 6.94 -34.44 7.75
C GLU A 174 6.79 -35.83 7.12
N ASN A 175 5.74 -36.05 6.32
CA ASN A 175 5.54 -37.30 5.62
C ASN A 175 6.64 -37.57 4.58
N ARG A 176 7.11 -36.54 3.86
CA ARG A 176 8.24 -36.65 2.92
C ARG A 176 9.51 -37.10 3.63
N LEU A 177 9.83 -36.46 4.76
CA LEU A 177 11.02 -36.80 5.56
C LEU A 177 10.94 -38.22 6.14
N LYS A 178 9.75 -38.68 6.58
CA LYS A 178 9.56 -40.07 7.03
C LYS A 178 9.79 -41.08 5.90
N LEU A 179 9.22 -40.83 4.72
CA LEU A 179 9.42 -41.66 3.53
C LEU A 179 10.90 -41.72 3.10
N GLU A 180 11.61 -40.59 3.16
CA GLU A 180 13.04 -40.53 2.88
C GLU A 180 13.85 -41.34 3.90
N ALA A 181 13.52 -41.25 5.19
CA ALA A 181 14.17 -42.04 6.24
C ALA A 181 13.94 -43.56 6.05
N GLU A 182 12.69 -43.98 5.82
CA GLU A 182 12.35 -45.40 5.57
C GLU A 182 13.05 -45.96 4.33
N ASN A 183 13.16 -45.17 3.25
CA ASN A 183 13.88 -45.58 2.05
C ASN A 183 15.38 -45.70 2.29
N ASN A 184 15.98 -44.80 3.08
CA ASN A 184 17.39 -44.85 3.43
C ASN A 184 17.70 -46.08 4.30
N GLU A 185 16.84 -46.42 5.28
CA GLU A 185 16.97 -47.64 6.10
C GLU A 185 16.90 -48.91 5.23
N LYS A 186 15.90 -49.03 4.34
CA LYS A 186 15.79 -50.16 3.41
C LYS A 186 16.98 -50.29 2.45
N THR A 187 17.58 -49.16 2.06
CA THR A 187 18.77 -49.15 1.19
C THR A 187 20.01 -49.60 1.98
N ALA A 188 20.13 -49.21 3.25
CA ALA A 188 21.20 -49.64 4.13
C ALA A 188 21.12 -51.15 4.43
N GLU A 189 19.93 -51.68 4.74
CA GLU A 189 19.70 -53.12 4.97
C GLU A 189 20.05 -53.96 3.74
N ASN A 190 19.61 -53.55 2.54
CA ASN A 190 19.94 -54.25 1.29
C ASN A 190 21.42 -54.21 0.93
N ASN A 191 22.15 -53.16 1.31
CA ASN A 191 23.59 -53.09 1.11
C ASN A 191 24.36 -53.95 2.11
N HIS A 192 23.83 -54.13 3.33
CA HIS A 192 24.42 -55.00 4.34
C HIS A 192 24.31 -56.48 3.94
N LEU A 193 23.13 -56.89 3.44
CA LEU A 193 22.87 -58.26 2.95
C LEU A 193 23.74 -58.67 1.75
N LYS A 194 24.24 -57.70 0.97
CA LYS A 194 25.14 -57.95 -0.18
C LYS A 194 26.63 -58.04 0.19
N GLN A 195 27.01 -57.73 1.43
CA GLN A 195 28.39 -57.86 1.90
C GLN A 195 28.65 -59.20 2.61
N ASP A 196 27.59 -59.95 2.93
CA ASP A 196 27.66 -61.25 3.62
C ASP A 196 27.51 -62.46 2.64
N GLU A 197 27.47 -62.22 1.32
CA GLU A 197 27.62 -63.22 0.24
C GLU A 197 29.01 -63.12 -0.42
#